data_AF-A0A3D2QTM6-F1
#
_entry.id   AF-A0A3D2QTM6-F1
#
_cell.length_a   1.000
_cell.length_b   1.000
_cell.length_c   1.000
_cell.angle_alpha   90.00
_cell.angle_beta   90.00
_cell.angle_gamma   90.00
#
_symmetry.space_group_name_H-M   'P 1'
#
loop_
_entity.id
_entity.type
_entity.pdbx_description
1 polymer ?
#
loop_
_entity_poly.entity_id
_entity_poly.type
_entity_poly.pdbx_seq_one_letter_code
_entity_poly.pdbx_strand_id
1 'polypeptide(L)'
;MLKIVDKNAHMLNGRYPVGPITMVKIDAAMEHIMVIEGELKGYVQYPGSDCRNGAIVKVPDGHRLMKDIYSHHQILLTGHQLARIECIAEVFGLTMERL
;
A
#
# COMPACT_ATOMS: atom_id res chain seq x y z
N MET A 1 0.98 -16.17 -19.50
CA MET A 1 1.32 -15.10 -20.46
C MET A 1 0.44 -13.93 -20.09
N LEU A 2 1.01 -12.76 -19.76
CA LEU A 2 0.24 -11.57 -19.40
C LEU A 2 -0.52 -11.12 -20.66
N LYS A 3 -1.83 -11.35 -20.72
CA LYS A 3 -2.59 -11.22 -21.98
C LYS A 3 -2.85 -9.78 -22.40
N ILE A 4 -2.59 -8.81 -21.52
CA ILE A 4 -3.00 -7.40 -21.64
C ILE A 4 -1.82 -6.45 -21.96
N VAL A 5 -0.58 -6.94 -21.98
CA VAL A 5 0.62 -6.11 -22.19
C VAL A 5 1.30 -6.40 -23.53
N ASP A 6 2.18 -5.48 -23.98
CA ASP A 6 3.00 -5.65 -25.18
C ASP A 6 3.80 -6.96 -25.16
N LYS A 7 4.05 -7.54 -26.34
CA LYS A 7 4.76 -8.82 -26.48
C LYS A 7 6.21 -8.78 -25.96
N ASN A 8 6.82 -7.61 -25.88
CA ASN A 8 8.16 -7.40 -25.35
C ASN A 8 8.15 -6.91 -23.90
N ALA A 9 6.98 -6.84 -23.26
CA ALA A 9 6.90 -6.44 -21.86
C ALA A 9 7.46 -7.55 -20.95
N HIS A 10 8.30 -7.15 -20.00
CA HIS A 10 8.83 -8.02 -18.96
C HIS A 10 8.26 -7.59 -17.61
N MET A 11 7.87 -8.58 -16.80
CA MET A 11 7.40 -8.36 -15.43
C MET A 11 8.32 -9.10 -14.46
N LEU A 12 8.77 -8.40 -13.42
CA LEU A 12 9.61 -8.98 -12.39
C LEU A 12 8.76 -9.75 -11.38
N ASN A 13 8.96 -11.07 -11.34
CA ASN A 13 8.35 -11.91 -10.32
C ASN A 13 9.10 -11.74 -8.99
N GLY A 14 8.67 -10.77 -8.19
CA GLY A 14 9.27 -10.45 -6.90
C GLY A 14 8.30 -10.62 -5.74
N ARG A 15 8.86 -10.82 -4.55
CA ARG A 15 8.13 -10.75 -3.28
C ARG A 15 8.79 -9.71 -2.40
N TYR A 16 7.98 -8.85 -1.81
CA TYR A 16 8.37 -7.95 -0.73
C TYR A 16 8.47 -8.72 0.60
N PRO A 17 9.35 -8.33 1.54
CA PRO A 17 9.47 -8.99 2.84
C PRO A 17 8.14 -8.99 3.60
N VAL A 18 7.76 -10.14 4.16
CA VAL A 18 6.59 -10.24 5.05
C VAL A 18 6.89 -9.63 6.42
N GLY A 19 5.84 -9.31 7.18
CA GLY A 19 5.95 -8.73 8.52
C GLY A 19 5.31 -7.34 8.61
N PRO A 20 5.71 -6.53 9.61
CA PRO A 20 5.17 -5.19 9.81
C PRO A 20 5.36 -4.34 8.56
N ILE A 21 4.31 -3.62 8.17
CA ILE A 21 4.36 -2.66 7.07
C ILE A 21 3.58 -1.39 7.42
N THR A 22 3.83 -0.33 6.68
CA THR A 22 3.04 0.89 6.69
C THR A 22 2.55 1.16 5.27
N MET A 23 1.25 1.34 5.11
CA MET A 23 0.65 1.86 3.88
C MET A 23 0.52 3.37 4.00
N VAL A 24 0.93 4.10 2.96
CA VAL A 24 0.86 5.56 2.95
C VAL A 24 0.41 6.11 1.60
N LYS A 25 -0.40 7.16 1.64
CA LYS A 25 -0.87 7.87 0.45
C LYS A 25 -1.19 9.33 0.78
N ILE A 26 -0.68 10.23 -0.05
CA ILE A 26 -1.11 11.63 -0.10
C ILE A 26 -2.40 11.72 -0.93
N ASP A 27 -3.33 12.54 -0.48
CA ASP A 27 -4.59 12.79 -1.18
C ASP A 27 -4.38 13.58 -2.50
N ALA A 28 -5.46 13.80 -3.24
CA ALA A 28 -5.37 14.47 -4.53
C ALA A 28 -5.11 15.98 -4.41
N ALA A 29 -5.54 16.62 -3.32
CA ALA A 29 -5.30 18.03 -3.07
C ALA A 29 -3.87 18.31 -2.57
N MET A 30 -3.12 17.27 -2.18
CA MET A 30 -1.81 17.38 -1.53
C MET A 30 -1.88 18.14 -0.20
N GLU A 31 -3.00 17.99 0.51
CA GLU A 31 -3.24 18.62 1.80
C GLU A 31 -3.22 17.58 2.93
N HIS A 32 -3.52 16.32 2.60
CA HIS A 32 -3.64 15.24 3.57
C HIS A 32 -2.73 14.06 3.26
N ILE A 33 -2.26 13.39 4.30
CA ILE A 33 -1.52 12.13 4.21
C ILE A 33 -2.16 11.06 5.10
N MET A 34 -2.64 9.98 4.47
CA MET A 34 -3.19 8.83 5.17
C MET A 34 -2.09 7.83 5.47
N VAL A 35 -2.03 7.38 6.72
CA VAL A 35 -1.05 6.40 7.21
C VAL A 35 -1.80 5.25 7.88
N ILE A 36 -1.54 4.02 7.42
CA ILE A 36 -2.13 2.81 7.99
C ILE A 36 -0.99 1.85 8.33
N GLU A 37 -0.79 1.58 9.62
CA GLU A 37 0.14 0.53 10.05
C GLU A 37 -0.55 -0.83 10.05
N GLY A 38 0.15 -1.84 9.57
CA GLY A 38 -0.40 -3.18 9.39
C GLY A 38 0.66 -4.25 9.32
N GLU A 39 0.28 -5.40 8.76
CA GLU A 39 1.16 -6.55 8.61
C GLU A 39 0.92 -7.22 7.24
N LEU A 40 1.99 -7.38 6.46
CA LEU A 40 1.99 -8.20 5.25
C LEU A 40 2.10 -9.67 5.67
N LYS A 41 0.98 -10.41 5.61
CA LYS A 41 0.89 -11.81 6.07
C LYS A 41 1.46 -12.81 5.07
N GLY A 42 1.54 -12.43 3.80
CA GLY A 42 2.03 -13.30 2.74
C GLY A 42 1.43 -12.96 1.38
N TYR A 43 1.40 -13.96 0.51
CA TYR A 43 0.99 -13.82 -0.89
C TYR A 43 0.06 -14.94 -1.29
N VAL A 44 -0.91 -14.61 -2.13
CA VAL A 44 -1.85 -15.55 -2.73
C VAL A 44 -1.87 -15.37 -4.25
N GLN A 45 -1.99 -16.48 -4.96
CA GLN A 45 -2.23 -16.49 -6.39
C GLN A 45 -3.69 -16.88 -6.63
N TYR A 46 -4.50 -15.93 -7.07
CA TYR A 46 -5.89 -16.23 -7.43
C TYR A 46 -5.96 -16.83 -8.84
N PRO A 47 -6.82 -17.84 -9.07
CA PRO A 47 -7.07 -18.38 -10.41
C PRO A 47 -7.47 -17.27 -11.39
N GLY A 48 -6.85 -17.26 -12.57
CA GLY A 48 -7.15 -16.27 -13.62
C GLY A 48 -6.55 -14.88 -13.40
N SER A 49 -5.84 -14.62 -12.29
CA SER A 49 -5.15 -13.34 -12.08
C SER A 49 -3.83 -13.27 -12.86
N ASP A 50 -3.65 -12.18 -13.60
CA ASP A 50 -2.37 -11.83 -14.23
C ASP A 50 -1.34 -11.29 -13.21
N CYS A 51 -1.79 -10.89 -12.02
CA CYS A 51 -0.90 -10.51 -10.92
C CYS A 51 -0.26 -11.77 -10.33
N ARG A 52 1.07 -11.88 -10.45
CA ARG A 52 1.85 -12.90 -9.77
C ARG A 52 2.26 -12.34 -8.41
N ASN A 53 1.75 -12.94 -7.33
CA ASN A 53 1.90 -12.54 -5.92
C ASN A 53 0.94 -11.41 -5.45
N GLY A 54 -0.36 -11.71 -5.33
CA GLY A 54 -1.28 -10.82 -4.62
C GLY A 54 -0.95 -10.76 -3.13
N ALA A 55 -0.54 -9.59 -2.63
CA ALA A 55 -0.18 -9.39 -1.23
C ALA A 55 -1.43 -9.46 -0.32
N ILE A 56 -1.32 -10.17 0.81
CA ILE A 56 -2.35 -10.21 1.86
C ILE A 56 -1.92 -9.28 2.99
N VAL A 57 -2.59 -8.14 3.11
CA VAL A 57 -2.32 -7.16 4.16
C VAL A 57 -3.40 -7.22 5.23
N LYS A 58 -2.99 -7.40 6.49
CA LYS A 58 -3.85 -7.22 7.66
C LYS A 58 -3.73 -5.77 8.12
N VAL A 59 -4.88 -5.12 8.28
CA VAL A 59 -5.02 -3.75 8.81
C VAL A 59 -5.91 -3.76 10.06
N PRO A 60 -5.92 -2.68 10.88
CA PRO A 60 -6.75 -2.60 12.07
C PRO A 60 -8.26 -2.71 11.78
N ASP A 61 -8.73 -2.03 10.73
CA ASP A 61 -10.13 -2.06 10.29
C ASP A 61 -10.24 -2.04 8.75
N GLY A 62 -10.51 -3.20 8.16
CA GLY A 62 -10.63 -3.32 6.71
C GLY A 62 -11.85 -2.60 6.12
N HIS A 63 -12.97 -2.51 6.86
CA HIS A 63 -14.17 -1.84 6.36
C HIS A 63 -13.99 -0.34 6.32
N ARG A 64 -13.41 0.23 7.39
CA ARG A 64 -13.08 1.66 7.44
C ARG A 64 -12.04 2.02 6.37
N LEU A 65 -11.01 1.18 6.17
CA LEU A 65 -10.06 1.38 5.08
C LEU A 65 -10.77 1.50 3.74
N MET A 66 -11.64 0.54 3.39
CA MET A 66 -12.31 0.56 2.08
C MET A 66 -13.24 1.77 1.87
N LYS A 67 -13.75 2.36 2.96
CA LYS A 67 -14.60 3.54 2.92
C LYS A 67 -13.80 4.83 2.77
N ASP A 68 -12.69 4.94 3.51
CA ASP A 68 -12.00 6.22 3.72
C ASP A 68 -10.73 6.35 2.85
N ILE A 69 -10.24 5.29 2.20
CA ILE A 69 -8.99 5.28 1.44
C ILE A 69 -8.97 6.32 0.31
N TYR A 70 -7.93 7.15 0.26
CA TYR A 70 -7.79 8.21 -0.75
C TYR A 70 -7.62 7.68 -2.18
N SER A 71 -7.08 6.46 -2.33
CA SER A 71 -6.81 5.86 -3.64
C SER A 71 -6.60 4.36 -3.54
N HIS A 72 -6.95 3.62 -4.59
CA HIS A 72 -6.59 2.20 -4.70
C HIS A 72 -5.07 1.97 -4.87
N HIS A 73 -4.30 3.02 -5.20
CA HIS A 73 -2.84 2.98 -5.23
C HIS A 73 -2.25 3.45 -3.91
N GLN A 74 -1.40 2.61 -3.32
CA GLN A 74 -0.79 2.81 -2.02
C GLN A 74 0.72 2.57 -2.11
N ILE A 75 1.51 3.31 -1.32
CA ILE A 75 2.92 3.00 -1.11
C ILE A 75 3.02 2.05 0.07
N LEU A 76 3.73 0.94 -0.11
CA LEU A 76 4.01 -0.01 0.97
C LEU A 76 5.45 0.17 1.45
N LEU A 77 5.61 0.47 2.74
CA LEU A 77 6.89 0.61 3.42
C LEU A 77 7.09 -0.57 4.37
N THR A 78 8.31 -1.08 4.49
CA THR A 78 8.66 -2.07 5.50
C THR A 78 8.67 -1.42 6.89
N GLY A 79 8.14 -2.11 7.89
CA GLY A 79 8.11 -1.64 9.27
C GLY A 79 6.93 -0.72 9.58
N HIS A 80 6.81 -0.39 10.86
CA HIS A 80 5.93 0.65 11.38
C HIS A 80 6.67 1.99 11.34
N GLN A 81 6.20 2.90 10.48
CA GLN A 81 6.89 4.12 10.08
C GLN A 81 6.14 5.39 10.51
N LEU A 82 5.07 5.28 11.30
CA LEU A 82 4.21 6.41 11.69
C LEU A 82 5.01 7.62 12.19
N ALA A 83 5.91 7.43 13.15
CA ALA A 83 6.70 8.53 13.72
C ALA A 83 7.58 9.27 12.69
N ARG A 84 8.06 8.56 11.66
CA ARG A 84 8.85 9.17 10.59
C ARG A 84 7.95 9.93 9.60
N ILE A 85 6.76 9.40 9.33
CA ILE A 85 5.79 10.05 8.46
C ILE A 85 5.19 11.29 9.13
N GLU A 86 4.99 11.28 10.45
CA GLU A 86 4.61 12.47 11.24
C GLU A 86 5.58 13.63 11.01
N CYS A 87 6.88 13.38 11.12
CA CYS A 87 7.90 14.40 10.87
C CYS A 87 7.87 14.91 9.42
N ILE A 88 7.67 14.02 8.44
CA ILE A 88 7.54 14.40 7.03
C ILE A 88 6.29 15.28 6.82
N ALA A 89 5.15 14.88 7.39
CA ALA A 89 3.90 15.60 7.26
C ALA A 89 4.03 17.04 7.77
N GLU A 90 4.69 17.23 8.91
CA GLU A 90 4.96 18.56 9.48
C GLU A 90 5.81 19.43 8.54
N VAL A 91 6.90 18.90 8.00
CA VAL A 91 7.79 19.63 7.07
C VAL A 91 7.06 20.11 5.82
N PHE A 92 6.12 19.31 5.33
CA PHE A 92 5.34 19.61 4.13
C PHE A 92 3.99 20.28 4.41
N GLY A 93 3.65 20.55 5.67
CA GLY A 93 2.36 21.14 6.04
C GLY A 93 1.14 20.25 5.74
N LEU A 94 1.32 18.93 5.73
CA LEU A 94 0.26 17.96 5.45
C LEU A 94 -0.49 17.60 6.74
N THR A 95 -1.82 17.54 6.65
CA THR A 95 -2.67 17.02 7.72
C THR A 95 -2.63 15.49 7.69
N MET A 96 -2.24 14.87 8.80
CA MET A 96 -2.13 13.41 8.86
C MET A 96 -3.41 12.75 9.36
N GLU A 97 -3.85 11.72 8.65
CA GLU A 97 -4.96 10.84 9.05
C GLU A 97 -4.45 9.42 9.31
N ARG A 98 -4.98 8.79 10.36
CA ARG A 98 -4.57 7.46 10.81
C ARG A 98 -5.74 6.49 10.83
N LEU A 99 -5.42 5.23 10.55
CA LEU A 99 -6.33 4.10 10.66
C LEU A 99 -5.80 3.05 11.64
#